data_AF-A0A4R2P058-F1
#
_entry.id   AF-A0A4R2P058-F1
#
_cell.length_a   1.000
_cell.length_b   1.000
_cell.length_c   1.000
_cell.angle_alpha   90.00
_cell.angle_beta   90.00
_cell.angle_gamma   90.00
#
_symmetry.space_group_name_H-M   'P 1'
#
loop_
_entity.id
_entity.type
_entity.pdbx_description
1 polymer ?
#
loop_
_entity_poly.entity_id
_entity_poly.type
_entity_poly.pdbx_seq_one_letter_code
_entity_poly.pdbx_strand_id
1 'polypeptide(L)'
;MLNSDLDDLLKKSGDSDIDANEIDLNINLTQQEISDRIQDREERKKYAYRTFIFLSSFTGFIILIIIGAGFSEAINFKLDNTVLISLITSSLASIVGIFILVMRYLFR
;
A
#
# COMPACT_ATOMS: atom_id res chain seq x y z
N MET A 1 24.66 35.65 -45.77
CA MET A 1 25.09 34.61 -44.82
C MET A 1 24.15 34.47 -43.63
N LEU A 2 23.58 35.55 -43.07
CA LEU A 2 22.63 35.45 -41.95
C LEU A 2 21.26 34.83 -42.33
N ASN A 3 20.78 35.09 -43.56
CA ASN A 3 19.49 34.59 -44.03
C ASN A 3 19.50 33.08 -44.38
N SER A 4 20.65 32.52 -44.73
CA SER A 4 20.75 31.09 -45.07
C SER A 4 20.68 30.20 -43.83
N ASP A 5 21.26 30.63 -42.70
CA ASP A 5 21.14 29.93 -41.42
C ASP A 5 19.70 30.00 -40.90
N LEU A 6 19.02 31.13 -41.10
CA LEU A 6 17.63 31.29 -40.70
C LEU A 6 16.68 30.42 -41.54
N ASP A 7 16.95 30.32 -42.85
CA ASP A 7 16.23 29.41 -43.74
C ASP A 7 16.50 27.93 -43.40
N ASP A 8 17.72 27.58 -42.98
CA ASP A 8 18.07 26.21 -42.60
C ASP A 8 17.46 25.84 -41.23
N LEU A 9 17.34 26.80 -40.31
CA LEU A 9 16.61 26.62 -39.05
C LEU A 9 15.10 26.55 -39.25
N LEU A 10 14.52 27.34 -40.16
CA LEU A 10 13.09 27.27 -40.52
C LEU A 10 12.75 25.98 -41.27
N LYS A 11 13.68 25.49 -42.11
CA LYS A 11 13.54 24.20 -42.78
C LYS A 11 13.67 23.05 -41.79
N LYS A 12 14.56 23.16 -40.81
CA LYS A 12 14.69 22.19 -39.70
C LYS A 12 13.51 22.26 -38.73
N SER A 13 12.84 23.41 -38.57
CA SER A 13 11.58 23.50 -37.82
C SER A 13 10.37 23.04 -38.64
N GLY A 14 10.44 23.13 -39.97
CA GLY A 14 9.43 22.59 -40.89
C GLY A 14 9.58 21.08 -41.13
N ASP A 15 10.78 20.53 -40.94
CA ASP A 15 11.10 19.09 -40.92
C ASP A 15 11.02 18.51 -39.51
N SER A 16 10.98 19.37 -38.47
CA SER A 16 10.40 19.00 -37.19
C SER A 16 8.86 19.05 -37.31
N ASP A 17 8.33 18.27 -38.24
CA ASP A 17 7.19 17.42 -37.93
C ASP A 17 7.68 16.50 -36.80
N ILE A 18 7.82 17.06 -35.59
CA ILE A 18 7.64 16.25 -34.41
C ILE A 18 6.18 15.86 -34.54
N ASP A 19 5.99 14.68 -35.13
CA ASP A 19 4.70 14.15 -35.54
C ASP A 19 3.77 14.41 -34.36
N ALA A 20 2.83 15.34 -34.51
CA ALA A 20 1.98 15.75 -33.41
C ALA A 20 1.29 14.51 -32.80
N ASN A 21 1.08 13.50 -33.63
CA ASN A 21 0.63 12.17 -33.28
C ASN A 21 1.63 11.39 -32.38
N GLU A 22 2.94 11.48 -32.65
CA GLU A 22 4.00 10.91 -31.80
C GLU A 22 4.12 11.65 -30.46
N ILE A 23 3.99 12.99 -30.43
CA ILE A 23 3.96 13.76 -29.17
C ILE A 23 2.72 13.38 -28.36
N ASP A 24 1.55 13.39 -28.99
CA ASP A 24 0.28 13.03 -28.34
C ASP A 24 0.31 11.59 -27.84
N LEU A 25 0.90 10.66 -28.60
CA LEU A 25 1.09 9.27 -28.17
C LEU A 25 2.00 9.20 -26.94
N ASN A 26 3.14 9.87 -26.95
CA ASN A 26 4.08 9.89 -25.83
C ASN A 26 3.47 10.55 -24.58
N ILE A 27 2.69 11.62 -24.73
CA ILE A 27 1.95 12.25 -23.64
C ILE A 27 0.91 11.27 -23.08
N ASN A 28 0.13 10.61 -23.92
CA ASN A 28 -0.87 9.63 -23.48
C ASN A 28 -0.24 8.44 -22.74
N LEU A 29 0.88 7.90 -23.25
CA LEU A 29 1.64 6.84 -22.58
C LEU A 29 2.19 7.30 -21.22
N THR A 30 2.72 8.51 -21.15
CA THR A 30 3.23 9.10 -19.90
C THR A 30 2.10 9.30 -18.89
N GLN A 31 0.92 9.73 -19.35
CA GLN A 31 -0.28 9.88 -18.50
C GLN A 31 -0.78 8.53 -17.99
N GLN A 32 -0.76 7.48 -18.83
CA GLN A 32 -1.08 6.13 -18.41
C GLN A 32 -0.10 5.62 -17.36
N GLU A 33 1.21 5.77 -17.56
CA GLU A 33 2.20 5.39 -16.55
C GLU A 33 1.98 6.15 -15.23
N ILE A 34 1.68 7.45 -15.27
CA ILE A 34 1.39 8.22 -14.06
C ILE A 34 0.12 7.68 -13.37
N SER A 35 -0.93 7.39 -14.14
CA SER A 35 -2.19 6.85 -13.62
C SER A 35 -1.99 5.48 -12.97
N ASP A 36 -1.25 4.59 -13.62
CA ASP A 36 -0.92 3.26 -13.11
C ASP A 36 -0.13 3.36 -11.80
N ARG A 37 0.85 4.28 -11.72
CA ARG A 37 1.62 4.53 -10.48
C ARG A 37 0.76 5.09 -9.35
N ILE A 38 -0.27 5.87 -9.68
CA ILE A 38 -1.22 6.41 -8.69
C ILE A 38 -2.14 5.28 -8.20
N GLN A 39 -2.68 4.46 -9.11
CA GLN A 39 -3.48 3.29 -8.73
C GLN A 39 -2.70 2.35 -7.83
N ASP A 40 -1.45 2.05 -8.18
CA ASP A 40 -0.58 1.17 -7.40
C ASP A 40 -0.36 1.70 -5.97
N ARG A 41 -0.35 3.03 -5.78
CA ARG A 41 -0.28 3.66 -4.45
C ARG A 41 -1.61 3.61 -3.69
N GLU A 42 -2.73 3.79 -4.38
CA GLU A 42 -4.06 3.74 -3.78
C GLU A 42 -4.45 2.33 -3.34
N GLU A 43 -4.18 1.34 -4.19
CA GLU A 43 -4.35 -0.06 -3.84
C GLU A 43 -3.52 -0.42 -2.62
N ARG A 44 -2.25 0.05 -2.56
CA ARG A 44 -1.41 -0.13 -1.37
C ARG A 44 -2.05 0.41 -0.10
N LYS A 45 -2.56 1.64 -0.14
CA LYS A 45 -3.25 2.21 1.03
C LYS A 45 -4.49 1.39 1.41
N LYS A 46 -5.26 0.92 0.44
CA LYS A 46 -6.48 0.15 0.66
C LYS A 46 -6.19 -1.22 1.29
N TYR A 47 -5.18 -1.94 0.82
CA TYR A 47 -4.77 -3.23 1.39
C TYR A 47 -4.18 -3.09 2.80
N ALA A 48 -3.34 -2.07 3.02
CA ALA A 48 -2.79 -1.77 4.34
C ALA A 48 -3.90 -1.44 5.35
N TYR A 49 -4.86 -0.60 4.97
CA TYR A 49 -5.99 -0.23 5.82
C TYR A 49 -6.89 -1.43 6.15
N ARG A 50 -7.19 -2.28 5.17
CA ARG A 50 -8.01 -3.49 5.39
C ARG A 50 -7.33 -4.48 6.34
N THR A 51 -6.01 -4.64 6.19
CA THR A 51 -5.18 -5.48 7.08
C THR A 51 -5.13 -4.91 8.49
N PHE A 52 -5.01 -3.58 8.61
CA PHE A 52 -5.02 -2.89 9.90
C PHE A 52 -6.35 -3.07 10.65
N ILE A 53 -7.49 -2.92 9.96
CA ILE A 53 -8.81 -3.18 10.57
C ILE A 53 -8.90 -4.61 11.07
N PHE A 54 -8.53 -5.59 10.23
CA PHE A 54 -8.56 -7.00 10.62
C PHE A 54 -7.70 -7.27 11.87
N LEU A 55 -6.49 -6.71 11.92
CA LEU A 55 -5.57 -6.85 13.05
C LEU A 55 -6.13 -6.20 14.33
N SER A 56 -6.69 -5.00 14.21
CA SER A 56 -7.30 -4.29 15.32
C SER A 56 -8.48 -5.07 15.91
N SER A 57 -9.38 -5.56 15.06
CA SER A 57 -10.51 -6.39 15.49
C SER A 57 -10.05 -7.70 16.14
N PHE A 58 -9.05 -8.38 15.56
CA PHE A 58 -8.48 -9.59 16.14
C PHE A 58 -7.87 -9.33 17.53
N THR A 59 -7.06 -8.28 17.65
CA THR A 59 -6.41 -7.91 18.92
C THR A 59 -7.45 -7.54 19.98
N GLY A 60 -8.49 -6.80 19.61
CA GLY A 60 -9.61 -6.48 20.49
C GLY A 60 -10.34 -7.73 20.99
N PHE A 61 -10.54 -8.72 20.13
CA PHE A 61 -11.15 -9.99 20.51
C PHE A 61 -10.29 -10.79 21.50
N ILE A 62 -8.98 -10.84 21.29
CA ILE A 62 -8.04 -11.48 22.22
C ILE A 62 -8.05 -10.79 23.59
N ILE A 63 -8.02 -9.46 23.62
CA ILE A 63 -8.10 -8.68 24.86
C ILE A 63 -9.41 -8.98 25.59
N LEU A 64 -10.53 -9.08 24.87
CA LEU A 64 -11.83 -9.42 25.46
C LEU A 64 -11.80 -10.81 26.12
N ILE A 65 -11.19 -11.80 25.47
CA ILE A 65 -11.00 -13.14 26.05
C ILE A 65 -10.12 -13.09 27.30
N ILE A 66 -9.03 -12.31 27.28
CA ILE A 66 -8.13 -12.17 28.44
C ILE A 66 -8.85 -11.51 29.61
N ILE A 67 -9.63 -10.47 29.36
CA ILE A 67 -10.48 -9.83 30.37
C ILE A 67 -11.49 -10.84 30.92
N GLY A 68 -12.15 -11.61 30.05
CA GLY A 68 -13.08 -12.67 30.47
C GLY A 68 -12.41 -13.76 31.33
N ALA A 69 -11.19 -14.16 30.99
CA ALA A 69 -10.40 -15.08 31.80
C ALA A 69 -9.98 -14.46 33.15
N GLY A 70 -9.71 -13.15 33.20
CA GLY A 70 -9.39 -12.43 34.44
C GLY A 70 -10.58 -12.28 35.38
N PHE A 71 -11.80 -12.18 34.84
CA PHE A 71 -13.05 -12.15 35.62
C PHE A 71 -13.60 -13.57 35.89
N SER A 72 -12.76 -14.60 35.99
CA SER A 72 -13.20 -16.01 36.08
C SER A 72 -14.20 -16.28 37.20
N GLU A 73 -14.13 -15.54 38.32
CA GLU A 73 -15.08 -15.67 39.44
C GLU A 73 -16.49 -15.13 39.11
N ALA A 74 -16.61 -14.11 38.27
CA ALA A 74 -17.90 -13.50 37.94
C ALA A 74 -18.65 -14.25 36.82
N ILE A 75 -17.93 -14.89 35.91
CA ILE A 75 -18.47 -15.51 34.69
C ILE A 75 -18.26 -17.03 34.60
N ASN A 76 -17.72 -17.66 35.64
CA ASN A 76 -17.41 -19.10 35.68
C ASN A 76 -16.53 -19.57 34.50
N PHE A 77 -15.77 -18.66 33.91
CA PHE A 77 -14.95 -18.93 32.74
C PHE A 77 -13.55 -19.35 33.19
N LYS A 78 -13.36 -20.66 33.42
CA LYS A 78 -12.06 -21.25 33.74
C LYS A 78 -11.34 -21.65 32.46
N LEU A 79 -10.29 -20.91 32.10
CA LEU A 79 -9.31 -21.34 31.11
C LEU A 79 -8.07 -21.89 31.80
N ASP A 80 -7.51 -22.95 31.23
CA ASP A 80 -6.21 -23.45 31.66
C ASP A 80 -5.10 -22.43 31.33
N ASN A 81 -4.12 -22.32 32.23
CA ASN A 81 -3.01 -21.39 32.09
C ASN A 81 -2.20 -21.66 30.82
N THR A 82 -2.11 -22.92 30.39
CA THR A 82 -1.45 -23.32 29.13
C THR A 82 -2.15 -22.71 27.92
N VAL A 83 -3.49 -22.74 27.91
CA VAL A 83 -4.30 -22.19 26.82
C VAL A 83 -4.17 -20.66 26.80
N LEU A 84 -4.20 -20.01 27.97
CA LEU A 84 -4.03 -18.56 28.07
C LEU A 84 -2.64 -18.11 27.58
N ILE A 85 -1.57 -18.78 28.01
CA ILE A 85 -0.20 -18.48 27.57
C ILE A 85 -0.06 -18.70 26.06
N SER A 86 -0.64 -19.79 25.52
CA SER A 86 -0.59 -20.11 24.10
C SER A 86 -1.36 -19.07 23.28
N LEU A 87 -2.52 -18.62 23.76
CA LEU A 87 -3.32 -17.58 23.11
C LEU A 87 -2.57 -16.25 23.07
N ILE A 88 -1.97 -15.83 24.18
CA ILE A 88 -1.17 -14.60 24.25
C ILE A 88 0.05 -14.69 23.32
N THR A 89 0.79 -15.80 23.37
CA THR A 89 2.01 -15.97 22.57
C THR A 89 1.70 -16.01 21.08
N SER A 90 0.69 -16.78 20.66
CA SER A 90 0.28 -16.88 19.24
C SER A 90 -0.31 -15.57 18.70
N SER A 91 -1.06 -14.83 19.51
CA SER A 91 -1.60 -13.52 19.12
C SER A 91 -0.49 -12.47 18.98
N LEU A 92 0.48 -12.42 19.92
CA LEU A 92 1.66 -11.57 19.81
C LEU A 92 2.49 -11.90 18.56
N ALA A 93 2.72 -13.18 18.28
CA ALA A 93 3.41 -13.61 17.07
C ALA A 93 2.67 -13.17 15.80
N SER A 94 1.34 -13.26 15.79
CA SER A 94 0.51 -12.80 14.66
C SER A 94 0.60 -11.28 14.48
N ILE A 95 0.56 -10.51 15.57
CA ILE A 95 0.72 -9.04 15.54
C ILE A 95 2.09 -8.66 14.99
N VAL A 96 3.17 -9.29 15.48
CA VAL A 96 4.53 -9.04 14.99
C VAL A 96 4.66 -9.41 13.51
N GLY A 97 4.11 -10.56 13.10
CA GLY A 97 4.13 -11.01 11.70
C GLY A 97 3.44 -10.03 10.76
N ILE A 98 2.24 -9.57 11.14
CA ILE A 98 1.48 -8.60 10.35
C ILE A 98 2.16 -7.22 10.38
N PHE A 99 2.72 -6.81 11.50
CA PHE A 99 3.49 -5.56 11.61
C PHE A 99 4.68 -5.56 10.64
N ILE A 100 5.46 -6.65 10.60
CA ILE A 100 6.57 -6.80 9.65
C ILE A 100 6.07 -6.78 8.20
N LEU A 101 4.93 -7.44 7.91
CA LEU A 101 4.32 -7.42 6.59
C LEU A 101 3.95 -6.00 6.17
N VAL A 102 3.24 -5.25 7.03
CA VAL A 102 2.82 -3.87 6.76
C VAL A 102 4.03 -2.95 6.60
N MET A 103 5.04 -3.06 7.47
CA MET A 103 6.28 -2.30 7.36
C MET A 103 6.98 -2.59 6.03
N ARG A 104 7.14 -3.86 5.67
CA ARG A 104 7.74 -4.25 4.39
C ARG A 104 6.95 -3.76 3.19
N TYR A 105 5.63 -3.64 3.32
CA TYR A 105 4.74 -3.19 2.26
C TYR A 105 4.74 -1.66 2.07
N LEU A 106 4.88 -0.91 3.15
CA LEU A 106 4.92 0.56 3.11
C LEU A 106 6.30 1.10 2.69
N PHE A 107 7.37 0.38 3.05
CA PHE A 107 8.75 0.76 2.76
C PHE A 107 9.38 0.03 1.56
N ARG A 108 8.63 -0.81 0.84
CA ARG A 108 8.96 -1.25 -0.54
C ARG A 108 8.15 -0.48 -1.56
#